data_AF-A0A3N5WK32-F1
#
_entry.id   AF-A0A3N5WK32-F1
#
_cell.length_a   1.000
_cell.length_b   1.000
_cell.length_c   1.000
_cell.angle_alpha   90.00
_cell.angle_beta   90.00
_cell.angle_gamma   90.00
#
_symmetry.space_group_name_H-M   'P 1'
#
loop_
_entity.id
_entity.type
_entity.pdbx_description
1 polymer ?
#
loop_
_entity_poly.entity_id
_entity_poly.type
_entity_poly.pdbx_seq_one_letter_code
_entity_poly.pdbx_strand_id
1 'polypeptide(L)'
;EQLKALAEECDRPLQHLAIRWTLAQPGIACALAGARSPEQVRENAAAMQGEIPAWVFERMTAISAELMREMPDTGDMYHIA
;
A
#
# COMPACT_ATOMS: atom_id res chain seq x y z
N GLU A 1 9.20 -4.52 -8.71
CA GLU A 1 10.57 -4.50 -8.17
C GLU A 1 10.91 -3.27 -7.34
N GLN A 2 10.71 -2.02 -7.80
CA GLN A 2 11.09 -0.82 -7.03
C GLN A 2 10.51 -0.75 -5.60
N LEU A 3 9.23 -1.09 -5.41
CA LEU A 3 8.62 -1.09 -4.07
C LEU A 3 9.25 -2.12 -3.12
N LYS A 4 9.69 -3.28 -3.64
CA LYS A 4 10.36 -4.30 -2.82
C LYS A 4 11.74 -3.80 -2.37
N ALA A 5 12.50 -3.19 -3.28
CA ALA A 5 13.79 -2.60 -2.97
C ALA A 5 13.68 -1.48 -1.90
N LEU A 6 12.65 -0.62 -2.01
CA LEU A 6 12.38 0.39 -0.98
C LEU A 6 12.02 -0.24 0.37
N ALA A 7 11.26 -1.34 0.36
CA ALA A 7 10.91 -2.06 1.57
C ALA A 7 12.14 -2.68 2.27
N GLU A 8 13.06 -3.24 1.48
CA GLU A 8 14.37 -3.73 1.95
C GLU A 8 15.23 -2.59 2.51
N GLU A 9 15.32 -1.45 1.81
CA GLU A 9 16.05 -0.25 2.29
C GLU A 9 15.52 0.25 3.64
N CYS A 10 14.20 0.16 3.85
CA CYS A 10 13.56 0.58 5.09
C CYS A 10 13.59 -0.48 6.20
N ASP A 11 14.09 -1.69 5.92
CA ASP A 11 13.97 -2.88 6.78
C ASP A 11 12.52 -3.11 7.26
N ARG A 12 11.59 -3.08 6.31
CA ARG A 12 10.15 -3.26 6.57
C ARG A 12 9.51 -4.24 5.60
N PRO A 13 8.55 -5.06 6.06
CA PRO A 13 7.74 -5.83 5.13
C PRO A 13 6.91 -4.91 4.24
N LEU A 14 6.90 -5.17 2.93
CA LEU A 14 6.17 -4.35 1.96
C LEU A 14 4.67 -4.24 2.28
N GLN A 15 4.05 -5.31 2.81
CA GLN A 15 2.65 -5.28 3.22
C GLN A 15 2.38 -4.28 4.36
N HIS A 16 3.33 -4.07 5.27
CA HIS A 16 3.19 -3.08 6.35
C HIS A 16 3.26 -1.66 5.77
N LEU A 17 4.19 -1.43 4.84
CA LEU A 17 4.30 -0.15 4.14
C LEU A 17 3.02 0.19 3.39
N ALA A 18 2.43 -0.77 2.68
CA ALA A 18 1.18 -0.58 1.92
C ALA A 18 -0.01 -0.21 2.82
N ILE A 19 -0.20 -0.94 3.94
CA ILE A 19 -1.26 -0.65 4.91
C ILE A 19 -1.09 0.76 5.49
N ARG A 20 0.14 1.12 5.91
CA ARG A 20 0.41 2.42 6.52
C ARG A 20 0.35 3.57 5.55
N TRP A 21 0.82 3.39 4.32
CA TRP A 21 0.67 4.38 3.25
C TRP A 21 -0.80 4.70 2.99
N THR A 22 -1.65 3.66 2.99
CA THR A 22 -3.10 3.81 2.80
C THR A 22 -3.70 4.64 3.94
N LEU A 23 -3.41 4.29 5.20
CA LEU A 23 -3.89 5.04 6.36
C LEU A 23 -3.33 6.46 6.47
N ALA A 24 -2.18 6.73 5.86
CA ALA A 24 -1.59 8.07 5.83
C ALA A 24 -2.23 9.02 4.81
N GLN A 25 -3.08 8.50 3.90
CA GLN A 25 -3.71 9.35 2.89
C GLN A 25 -4.79 10.27 3.49
N PRO A 26 -4.93 11.50 2.98
CA PRO A 26 -6.00 12.39 3.39
C PRO A 26 -7.38 11.75 3.21
N GLY A 27 -8.20 11.83 4.26
CA GLY A 27 -9.58 11.33 4.24
C GLY A 27 -9.76 9.83 4.50
N ILE A 28 -8.67 9.07 4.70
CA ILE A 28 -8.75 7.65 5.06
C ILE A 28 -8.74 7.49 6.59
N ALA A 29 -9.89 7.12 7.15
CA ALA A 29 -10.02 6.86 8.59
C ALA A 29 -9.73 5.39 8.96
N CYS A 30 -9.92 4.45 8.02
CA CYS A 30 -9.68 3.03 8.24
C CYS A 30 -9.22 2.34 6.95
N ALA A 31 -8.49 1.25 7.09
CA ALA A 31 -8.09 0.38 5.99
C ALA A 31 -8.64 -1.03 6.21
N LEU A 32 -9.34 -1.57 5.20
CA LEU A 32 -9.85 -2.93 5.21
C LEU A 32 -8.77 -3.87 4.64
N ALA A 33 -7.96 -4.47 5.52
CA ALA A 33 -6.90 -5.39 5.13
C ALA A 33 -7.40 -6.84 5.16
N GLY A 34 -7.71 -7.40 3.98
CA GLY A 34 -8.12 -8.79 3.83
C GLY A 34 -7.03 -9.80 4.22
N ALA A 35 -7.44 -10.97 4.73
CA ALA A 35 -6.55 -12.04 5.13
C ALA A 35 -7.20 -13.41 4.85
N ARG A 36 -6.37 -14.42 4.54
CA ARG A 36 -6.77 -15.82 4.31
C ARG A 36 -6.33 -16.77 5.42
N SER A 37 -5.59 -16.27 6.41
CA SER A 37 -5.16 -17.05 7.58
C SER A 37 -5.08 -16.18 8.83
N PRO A 38 -5.13 -16.78 10.04
CA PRO A 38 -4.94 -16.04 11.29
C PRO A 38 -3.57 -15.38 11.42
N GLU A 39 -2.53 -15.95 10.82
CA GLU A 39 -1.18 -15.36 10.79
C GLU A 39 -1.18 -14.04 10.01
N GLN A 40 -1.79 -14.01 8.83
CA GLN A 40 -1.93 -12.77 8.04
C GLN A 40 -2.70 -11.69 8.80
N VAL A 41 -3.70 -12.07 9.61
CA VAL A 41 -4.39 -11.10 10.49
C VAL A 41 -3.44 -10.47 11.50
N ARG A 42 -2.56 -11.27 12.13
CA ARG A 42 -1.57 -10.77 13.08
C ARG A 42 -0.53 -9.87 12.40
N GLU A 43 -0.03 -10.27 11.23
CA GLU A 43 0.90 -9.44 10.45
C GLU A 43 0.26 -8.12 10.02
N ASN A 44 -0.97 -8.13 9.49
CA ASN A 44 -1.69 -6.90 9.14
C ASN A 44 -1.85 -5.98 10.36
N ALA A 45 -2.15 -6.52 11.53
CA ALA A 45 -2.25 -5.74 12.77
C ALA A 45 -0.89 -5.20 13.25
N ALA A 46 0.19 -5.96 13.04
CA ALA A 46 1.56 -5.55 13.36
C ALA A 46 2.08 -4.41 12.46
N ALA A 47 1.41 -4.12 11.33
CA ALA A 47 1.79 -3.05 10.43
C ALA A 47 1.98 -1.69 11.12
N MET A 48 1.21 -1.41 12.18
CA MET A 48 1.27 -0.14 12.91
C MET A 48 2.47 0.00 13.86
N GLN A 49 3.30 -1.02 14.00
CA GLN A 49 4.43 -1.00 14.93
C GLN A 49 5.66 -0.27 14.37
N GLY A 50 6.29 0.52 15.23
CA GLY A 50 7.49 1.30 14.94
C GLY A 50 7.28 2.49 14.00
N GLU A 51 8.32 3.27 13.78
CA GLU A 51 8.25 4.49 12.98
C GLU A 51 8.58 4.23 11.50
N ILE A 52 7.92 4.97 10.60
CA ILE A 52 8.23 5.00 9.17
C ILE A 52 8.38 6.48 8.80
N PRO A 53 9.52 6.89 8.22
CA PRO A 53 9.71 8.26 7.76
C PRO A 53 8.72 8.64 6.64
N ALA A 54 8.26 9.88 6.64
CA ALA A 54 7.28 10.37 5.65
C ALA A 54 7.77 10.24 4.19
N TRP A 55 9.07 10.42 3.95
CA TRP A 55 9.67 10.30 2.61
C TRP A 55 9.44 8.93 1.97
N VAL A 56 9.30 7.87 2.78
CA VAL A 56 9.03 6.52 2.28
C VAL A 56 7.68 6.51 1.57
N PHE A 57 6.67 7.16 2.14
CA PHE A 57 5.34 7.23 1.56
C PHE A 57 5.30 8.10 0.30
N GLU A 58 6.04 9.21 0.29
CA GLU A 58 6.22 10.04 -0.91
C GLU A 58 6.85 9.23 -2.05
N ARG A 59 7.87 8.42 -1.72
CA ARG A 59 8.55 7.56 -2.70
C ARG A 59 7.63 6.46 -3.23
N MET A 60 6.82 5.83 -2.37
CA MET A 60 5.80 4.86 -2.79
C MET A 60 4.78 5.49 -3.73
N THR A 61 4.27 6.68 -3.41
CA THR A 61 3.34 7.42 -4.28
C THR A 61 3.98 7.69 -5.65
N ALA A 62 5.23 8.15 -5.69
CA ALA A 62 5.93 8.43 -6.94
C ALA A 62 6.10 7.19 -7.82
N ILE A 63 6.50 6.05 -7.23
CA ILE A 63 6.62 4.76 -7.93
C ILE A 63 5.25 4.32 -8.48
N SER A 64 4.19 4.43 -7.68
CA SER A 64 2.85 4.03 -8.11
C SER A 64 2.29 4.94 -9.22
N ALA A 65 2.54 6.24 -9.14
CA ALA A 65 2.07 7.23 -10.13
C ALA A 65 2.72 7.02 -11.51
N GLU A 66 3.95 6.50 -11.54
CA GLU A 66 4.62 6.12 -12.78
C GLU A 66 3.88 4.97 -13.48
N LEU A 67 3.53 3.92 -12.74
CA LEU A 67 2.80 2.77 -13.26
C LEU A 67 1.37 3.12 -13.69
N MET A 68 0.67 3.96 -12.91
CA MET A 68 -0.71 4.36 -13.24
C MET A 68 -0.83 5.06 -14.59
N ARG A 69 0.21 5.75 -15.07
CA ARG A 69 0.20 6.40 -16.39
C ARG A 69 0.10 5.41 -17.55
N GLU A 70 0.54 4.18 -17.34
CA GLU A 70 0.56 3.13 -18.37
C GLU A 70 -0.64 2.18 -18.25
N MET A 71 -1.43 2.29 -17.18
CA MET A 71 -2.59 1.43 -16.97
C MET A 71 -3.74 1.86 -17.89
N PRO A 72 -4.26 0.94 -18.73
CA PRO A 72 -5.42 1.24 -19.55
C PRO A 72 -6.65 1.50 -18.67
N ASP A 73 -7.38 2.57 -18.96
CA ASP A 73 -8.70 2.78 -18.38
C ASP A 73 -9.62 1.68 -18.91
N THR A 74 -9.88 0.69 -18.07
CA THR A 74 -10.70 -0.48 -18.45
C THR A 74 -12.19 -0.14 -18.38
N GLY A 75 -12.55 1.07 -17.96
CA GLY A 75 -13.93 1.50 -17.77
C GLY A 75 -14.65 0.74 -16.67
N ASP A 76 -15.88 1.15 -16.40
CA ASP A 76 -16.76 0.45 -15.45
C ASP A 76 -17.27 -0.85 -16.08
N MET A 77 -16.91 -1.99 -15.48
CA MET A 77 -17.34 -3.33 -15.92
C MET A 77 -18.86 -3.55 -15.83
N TYR A 78 -19.60 -2.61 -15.23
CA TYR A 78 -21.05 -2.67 -15.05
C TYR A 78 -21.84 -1.61 -15.84
N HIS A 79 -21.20 -0.85 -16.73
CA HIS A 79 -21.94 -0.03 -17.71
C HIS A 79 -22.56 -0.93 -18.79
N ILE A 80 -23.73 -1.53 -18.50
CA ILE A 80 -24.63 -2.09 -19.50
C ILE A 80 -25.38 -0.92 -20.14
N ALA A 81 -25.16 -0.69 -21.44
CA ALA A 81 -25.93 0.26 -22.24
C ALA A 81 -27.40 -0.16 -22.39
#